data_AF-D0LD86-F1
#
_entry.id   AF-D0LD86-F1
#
_cell.length_a   1.000
_cell.length_b   1.000
_cell.length_c   1.000
_cell.angle_alpha   90.00
_cell.angle_beta   90.00
_cell.angle_gamma   90.00
#
_symmetry.space_group_name_H-M   'P 1'
#
loop_
_entity.id
_entity.type
_entity.pdbx_description
1 polymer ?
#
loop_
_entity_poly.entity_id
_entity_poly.type
_entity_poly.pdbx_seq_one_letter_code
_entity_poly.pdbx_strand_id
1 'polypeptide(L)'
;MLRSNRGVGPTKTSKLLARKRPHLFPVLDSIVTRELSHGNRTDFYVTLREHLRNDDRALWRHLRDVREHAGVGSDISVIRCFDILVWMAGSGRLISS
;
A
#
# COMPACT_ATOMS: atom_id res chain seq x y z
N MET A 1 30.36 -18.69 -19.86
CA MET A 1 28.90 -18.51 -20.04
C MET A 1 28.38 -17.56 -18.98
N LEU A 2 28.15 -16.28 -19.33
CA LEU A 2 27.64 -15.24 -18.44
C LEU A 2 26.10 -15.28 -18.44
N ARG A 3 25.48 -15.81 -17.39
CA ARG A 3 24.04 -15.68 -17.17
C ARG A 3 23.75 -14.28 -16.64
N SER A 4 23.25 -13.43 -17.53
CA SER A 4 22.81 -12.06 -17.26
C SER A 4 21.70 -12.05 -16.21
N ASN A 5 21.99 -11.45 -15.05
CA ASN A 5 21.03 -11.14 -13.98
C ASN A 5 20.12 -9.96 -14.40
N ARG A 6 19.31 -10.15 -15.45
CA ARG A 6 18.29 -9.19 -15.91
C ARG A 6 17.02 -9.33 -15.08
N GLY A 7 17.00 -8.73 -13.89
CA GLY A 7 15.77 -8.72 -13.08
C GLY A 7 15.79 -7.85 -11.83
N VAL A 8 16.75 -6.93 -11.69
CA VAL A 8 16.82 -6.02 -10.54
C VAL A 8 16.31 -4.64 -10.99
N GLY A 9 15.01 -4.60 -11.29
CA GLY A 9 14.29 -3.34 -11.45
C GLY A 9 13.92 -2.72 -10.10
N PRO A 10 13.47 -1.44 -10.07
CA PRO A 10 13.06 -0.70 -8.87
C PRO A 10 12.07 -1.43 -7.95
N THR A 11 11.38 -2.44 -8.48
CA THR A 11 10.44 -3.35 -7.81
C THR A 11 11.04 -4.09 -6.61
N LYS A 12 12.33 -4.45 -6.64
CA LYS A 12 12.96 -5.16 -5.49
C LYS A 12 13.20 -4.23 -4.31
N THR A 13 13.63 -2.99 -4.56
CA THR A 13 13.90 -2.01 -3.49
C THR A 13 12.62 -1.60 -2.76
N SER A 14 11.51 -1.40 -3.48
CA SER A 14 10.19 -1.12 -2.86
C SER A 14 9.69 -2.30 -2.01
N LYS A 15 9.85 -3.55 -2.47
CA LYS A 15 9.49 -4.77 -1.69
C LYS A 15 10.41 -5.01 -0.50
N LEU A 16 11.66 -4.56 -0.56
CA LEU A 16 12.63 -4.63 0.54
C LEU A 16 12.36 -3.56 1.62
N LEU A 17 12.01 -2.33 1.23
CA LEU A 17 11.62 -1.27 2.17
C LEU A 17 10.28 -1.59 2.87
N ALA A 18 9.33 -2.16 2.12
CA ALA A 18 8.04 -2.68 2.61
C ALA A 18 8.17 -3.68 3.77
N ARG A 19 9.12 -4.62 3.66
CA ARG A 19 9.35 -5.66 4.67
C ARG A 19 10.09 -5.15 5.90
N LYS A 20 10.93 -4.11 5.79
CA LYS A 20 11.70 -3.59 6.92
C LYS A 20 10.91 -2.66 7.84
N ARG A 21 9.84 -2.00 7.37
CA ARG A 21 9.01 -1.08 8.19
C ARG A 21 7.53 -1.10 7.79
N PRO A 22 6.84 -2.25 7.86
CA PRO A 22 5.43 -2.36 7.46
C PRO A 22 4.52 -1.40 8.25
N HIS A 23 4.89 -0.97 9.45
CA HIS A 23 4.04 -0.08 10.24
C HIS A 23 4.08 1.40 9.83
N LEU A 24 5.13 1.84 9.11
CA LEU A 24 5.37 3.26 8.88
C LEU A 24 4.93 3.76 7.51
N PHE A 25 4.91 2.90 6.49
CA PHE A 25 4.60 3.32 5.12
C PHE A 25 3.81 2.26 4.35
N PRO A 26 2.86 2.69 3.49
CA PRO A 26 2.21 1.81 2.53
C PRO A 26 3.19 1.28 1.48
N VAL A 27 2.84 0.16 0.87
CA VAL A 27 3.70 -0.48 -0.15
C VAL A 27 3.32 0.00 -1.54
N LEU A 28 4.19 0.84 -2.10
CA LEU A 28 4.07 1.34 -3.47
C LEU A 28 4.76 0.37 -4.44
N ASP A 29 4.04 -0.69 -4.81
CA ASP A 29 4.43 -1.57 -5.90
C ASP A 29 3.86 -1.11 -7.26
N SER A 30 4.13 -1.86 -8.33
CA SER A 30 3.69 -1.50 -9.67
C SER A 30 2.18 -1.50 -9.85
N ILE A 31 1.45 -2.32 -9.09
CA ILE A 31 -0.02 -2.37 -9.15
C ILE A 31 -0.57 -1.16 -8.41
N VAL A 32 -0.16 -0.94 -7.16
CA VAL A 32 -0.59 0.20 -6.35
C VAL A 32 -0.28 1.53 -7.04
N THR A 33 0.91 1.65 -7.63
CA THR A 33 1.30 2.85 -8.39
C THR A 33 0.43 3.07 -9.63
N ARG A 34 0.09 2.00 -10.35
CA ARG A 34 -0.79 2.07 -11.52
C ARG A 34 -2.21 2.48 -11.14
N GLU A 35 -2.78 1.83 -10.12
CA GLU A 35 -4.16 2.10 -9.69
C GLU A 35 -4.34 3.51 -9.14
N LEU A 36 -3.34 4.00 -8.41
CA LEU A 36 -3.43 5.31 -7.79
C LEU A 36 -3.07 6.43 -8.78
N SER A 37 -2.29 6.15 -9.84
CA SER A 37 -1.89 7.17 -10.83
C SER A 37 -1.33 8.46 -10.20
N HIS A 38 -0.63 8.35 -9.07
CA HIS A 38 0.00 9.51 -8.43
C HIS A 38 1.34 9.81 -9.11
N GLY A 39 1.75 11.09 -9.05
CA GLY A 39 3.01 11.59 -9.60
C GLY A 39 4.25 11.02 -8.89
N ASN A 40 5.13 11.87 -8.37
CA ASN A 40 6.32 11.37 -7.69
C ASN A 40 5.98 10.73 -6.33
N ARG A 41 6.88 9.90 -5.79
CA ARG A 41 6.66 9.18 -4.51
C ARG A 41 6.50 10.12 -3.32
N THR A 42 7.15 11.28 -3.33
CA THR A 42 7.10 12.24 -2.21
C THR A 42 5.70 12.84 -2.12
N ASP A 43 5.15 13.28 -3.25
CA ASP A 43 3.81 13.85 -3.36
C ASP A 43 2.76 12.86 -2.86
N PHE A 44 2.91 11.58 -3.23
CA PHE A 44 2.04 10.51 -2.77
C PHE A 44 1.92 10.44 -1.23
N TYR A 45 3.04 10.43 -0.50
CA TYR A 45 2.98 10.28 0.96
C TYR A 45 2.39 11.53 1.64
N VAL A 46 2.63 12.71 1.07
CA VAL A 46 2.04 13.97 1.56
C VAL A 46 0.53 13.93 1.37
N THR A 47 0.07 13.65 0.15
CA THR A 47 -1.36 13.56 -0.18
C THR A 47 -2.08 12.49 0.63
N LEU A 48 -1.49 11.29 0.77
CA LEU A 48 -2.08 10.24 1.62
C LEU A 48 -2.18 10.68 3.08
N ARG A 49 -1.15 11.34 3.61
CA ARG A 49 -1.17 11.85 4.99
C ARG A 49 -2.26 12.91 5.20
N GLU A 50 -2.49 13.77 4.22
CA GLU A 50 -3.58 14.76 4.24
C GLU A 50 -4.94 14.06 4.26
N HIS A 51 -5.20 13.13 3.34
CA HIS A 51 -6.46 12.37 3.32
C HIS A 51 -6.71 11.56 4.60
N LEU A 52 -5.66 11.00 5.21
CA LEU A 52 -5.79 10.27 6.49
C LEU A 52 -6.13 11.19 7.68
N ARG A 53 -5.85 12.50 7.58
CA ARG A 53 -6.04 13.48 8.66
C ARG A 53 -7.28 14.35 8.47
N ASN A 54 -7.67 14.60 7.22
CA ASN A 54 -8.83 15.40 6.88
C ASN A 54 -10.14 14.66 7.20
N ASP A 55 -11.26 15.36 7.08
CA ASP A 55 -12.62 14.83 7.24
C ASP A 55 -12.82 14.04 8.53
N ASP A 56 -12.35 14.59 9.66
CA ASP A 56 -12.38 13.92 10.97
C ASP A 56 -11.82 12.48 10.90
N ARG A 57 -10.73 12.32 10.13
CA ARG A 57 -10.04 11.05 9.92
C ARG A 57 -10.96 9.94 9.38
N ALA A 58 -11.95 10.28 8.56
CA ALA A 58 -12.92 9.32 8.01
C ALA A 58 -12.24 8.13 7.31
N LEU A 59 -11.27 8.39 6.43
CA LEU A 59 -10.51 7.34 5.74
C LEU A 59 -9.77 6.44 6.74
N TRP A 60 -9.10 7.02 7.72
CA TRP A 60 -8.38 6.24 8.73
C TRP A 60 -9.32 5.36 9.56
N ARG A 61 -10.49 5.89 9.95
CA ARG A 61 -11.51 5.12 10.69
C ARG A 61 -12.05 3.96 9.86
N HIS A 62 -12.33 4.19 8.58
CA HIS A 62 -12.77 3.13 7.68
C HIS A 62 -11.71 2.03 7.51
N LEU A 63 -10.45 2.39 7.30
CA LEU A 63 -9.35 1.43 7.22
C LEU A 63 -9.16 0.64 8.52
N ARG A 64 -9.39 1.28 9.68
CA ARG A 64 -9.35 0.60 10.98
C ARG A 64 -10.50 -0.40 11.11
N ASP A 65 -11.71 -0.03 10.72
CA ASP A 65 -12.88 -0.92 10.76
C ASP A 65 -12.69 -2.13 9.84
N VAL A 66 -12.21 -1.93 8.60
CA VAL A 66 -11.84 -3.02 7.68
C VAL A 66 -10.81 -3.95 8.32
N ARG A 67 -9.80 -3.40 9.01
CA ARG A 67 -8.78 -4.20 9.70
C ARG A 67 -9.37 -5.05 10.82
N GLU A 68 -10.25 -4.46 11.63
CA GLU A 68 -10.94 -5.13 12.73
C GLU A 68 -11.84 -6.25 12.20
N HIS A 69 -12.65 -5.97 11.17
CA HIS A 69 -13.50 -6.96 10.50
C HIS A 69 -12.72 -8.10 9.85
N ALA A 70 -11.58 -7.80 9.23
CA ALA A 70 -10.74 -8.81 8.60
C ALA A 70 -10.01 -9.71 9.62
N GLY A 71 -10.05 -9.37 10.92
CA GLY A 71 -9.37 -10.14 11.98
C GLY A 71 -7.86 -10.19 11.81
N VAL A 72 -7.27 -9.27 11.03
CA VAL A 72 -5.81 -9.22 10.85
C VAL A 72 -5.20 -8.54 12.06
N GLY A 73 -4.31 -9.27 12.76
CA GLY A 73 -3.71 -8.83 14.02
C GLY A 73 -2.99 -7.47 13.94
N SER A 74 -2.50 -6.98 15.09
CA SER A 74 -1.77 -5.70 15.20
C SER A 74 -0.49 -5.59 14.39
N ASP A 75 -0.03 -6.71 13.84
CA ASP A 75 1.13 -6.76 12.96
C ASP A 75 0.89 -6.05 11.62
N ILE A 76 -0.38 -5.86 11.23
CA ILE A 76 -0.76 -5.06 10.08
C ILE A 76 -1.23 -3.69 10.57
N SER A 77 -0.52 -2.63 10.18
CA SER A 77 -0.95 -1.27 10.51
C SER A 77 -2.18 -0.86 9.69
N VAL A 78 -2.96 0.09 10.20
CA VAL A 78 -4.12 0.67 9.50
C VAL A 78 -3.73 1.24 8.13
N ILE A 79 -2.53 1.82 8.02
CA ILE A 79 -2.03 2.37 6.76
C ILE A 79 -1.71 1.26 5.74
N ARG A 80 -1.29 0.07 6.19
CA ARG A 80 -1.06 -1.08 5.28
C ARG A 80 -2.36 -1.62 4.71
N CYS A 81 -3.47 -1.50 5.43
CA CYS A 81 -4.78 -1.87 4.90
C CYS A 81 -5.12 -1.06 3.63
N PHE A 82 -4.72 0.22 3.56
CA PHE A 82 -4.94 1.04 2.37
C PHE A 82 -4.33 0.42 1.12
N ASP A 83 -3.03 0.15 1.11
CA ASP A 83 -2.39 -0.34 -0.10
C ASP A 83 -2.72 -1.80 -0.40
N ILE A 84 -3.07 -2.61 0.61
CA ILE A 84 -3.60 -3.96 0.41
C ILE A 84 -4.93 -3.88 -0.34
N LEU A 85 -5.84 -2.99 0.06
CA LEU A 85 -7.13 -2.78 -0.61
C LEU A 85 -6.93 -2.30 -2.05
N VAL A 86 -6.07 -1.31 -2.26
CA VAL A 86 -5.73 -0.81 -3.61
C VAL A 86 -5.13 -1.94 -4.46
N TRP A 87 -4.24 -2.73 -3.88
CA TRP A 87 -3.62 -3.86 -4.58
C TRP A 87 -4.67 -4.93 -4.95
N MET A 88 -5.61 -5.25 -4.05
CA MET A 88 -6.69 -6.20 -4.33
C MET A 88 -7.59 -5.71 -5.46
N ALA A 89 -7.90 -4.40 -5.49
CA ALA A 89 -8.65 -3.77 -6.57
C ALA A 89 -7.92 -3.90 -7.92
N GLY A 90 -6.66 -3.50 -7.98
CA GLY A 90 -5.87 -3.57 -9.21
C GLY A 90 -5.46 -4.99 -9.64
N SER A 91 -5.50 -5.95 -8.73
CA SER A 91 -5.19 -7.37 -9.01
C SER A 91 -6.41 -8.17 -9.47
N GLY A 92 -7.61 -7.57 -9.49
CA GLY A 92 -8.86 -8.27 -9.83
C GLY A 92 -9.28 -9.31 -8.79
N ARG A 93 -8.90 -9.12 -7.52
CA ARG A 93 -9.18 -10.05 -6.41
C ARG A 93 -10.27 -9.58 -5.46
N LEU A 94 -10.90 -8.44 -5.76
CA LEU A 94 -12.11 -8.02 -5.04
C LEU A 94 -13.25 -8.96 -5.43
N ILE A 95 -13.61 -9.85 -4.50
CA ILE A 95 -14.86 -10.58 -4.53
C ILE A 95 -15.94 -9.61 -4.05
N SER A 96 -16.73 -9.08 -4.98
CA SER A 96 -17.98 -8.38 -4.66
C SER A 96 -18.85 -9.36 -3.88
N SER A 97 -19.07 -9.06 -2.60
CA SER A 97 -20.05 -9.75 -1.75
C SER A 97 -21.39 -9.03 -1.85
#